data_AF-A0A838U2H5-F1
#
_entry.id   AF-A0A838U2H5-F1
#
_cell.length_a   1.000
_cell.length_b   1.000
_cell.length_c   1.000
_cell.angle_alpha   90.00
_cell.angle_beta   90.00
_cell.angle_gamma   90.00
#
_symmetry.space_group_name_H-M   'P 1'
#
loop_
_entity.id
_entity.type
_entity.pdbx_description
1 polymer ?
#
loop_
_entity_poly.entity_id
_entity_poly.type
_entity_poly.pdbx_seq_one_letter_code
_entity_poly.pdbx_strand_id
1 'polypeptide(L)' 'MIYNTIILKAMIKKCIYEENTNSKIKLFFRINSLLPKESKIHMSSFITNDYINKVLYKLEEVQSIKKMSEYIIKK' A
#
# COMPACT_ATOMS: atom_id res chain seq x y z
N MET A 1 6.24 15.73 8.04
CA MET A 1 6.83 14.63 7.25
C MET A 1 6.20 14.65 5.87
N ILE A 2 6.97 14.98 4.83
CA ILE A 2 6.48 14.91 3.44
C ILE A 2 6.38 13.43 3.09
N TYR A 3 5.16 12.93 3.01
CA TYR A 3 4.87 11.55 2.62
C TYR A 3 5.27 11.36 1.16
N ASN A 4 6.36 10.62 0.91
CA ASN A 4 6.89 10.46 -0.44
C ASN A 4 6.08 9.40 -1.21
N THR A 5 4.89 9.82 -1.66
CA THR A 5 3.90 9.00 -2.38
C THR A 5 4.49 8.23 -3.55
N ILE A 6 5.52 8.77 -4.21
CA ILE A 6 6.22 8.15 -5.33
C ILE A 6 6.92 6.85 -4.90
N ILE A 7 7.67 6.91 -3.80
CA ILE A 7 8.41 5.75 -3.26
C ILE A 7 7.42 4.66 -2.84
N LEU A 8 6.35 5.05 -2.15
CA LEU A 8 5.35 4.08 -1.69
C LEU A 8 4.65 3.40 -2.88
N LYS A 9 4.29 4.14 -3.92
CA LYS A 9 3.70 3.55 -5.13
C LYS A 9 4.64 2.57 -5.81
N ALA A 10 5.92 2.89 -5.93
CA ALA A 10 6.91 1.98 -6.47
C ALA A 10 7.02 0.69 -5.62
N MET A 11 6.98 0.82 -4.29
CA MET A 11 7.02 -0.33 -3.39
C MET A 11 5.76 -1.19 -3.46
N ILE A 12 4.57 -0.58 -3.54
CA ILE A 12 3.30 -1.29 -3.73
C ILE A 12 3.33 -2.08 -5.03
N LYS A 13 3.74 -1.44 -6.14
CA LYS A 13 3.86 -2.11 -7.44
C LYS A 13 4.83 -3.28 -7.38
N LYS A 14 6.01 -3.08 -6.79
CA LYS A 14 6.99 -4.16 -6.58
C LYS A 14 6.40 -5.31 -5.75
N CYS A 15 5.64 -4.99 -4.70
CA CYS A 15 5.01 -5.99 -3.86
C CYS A 15 3.91 -6.77 -4.58
N ILE A 16 3.16 -6.17 -5.51
CA ILE A 16 2.11 -6.87 -6.27
C ILE A 16 2.72 -7.96 -7.17
N TYR A 17 3.80 -7.62 -7.88
CA TYR A 17 4.46 -8.50 -8.86
C TYR A 17 5.53 -9.44 -8.27
N GLU A 18 5.78 -9.37 -6.96
CA GLU A 18 6.74 -10.27 -6.31
C GLU A 18 6.15 -11.70 -6.22
N GLU A 19 6.77 -12.64 -6.91
CA GLU A 19 6.35 -14.05 -6.96
C GLU A 19 6.75 -14.81 -5.69
N ASN A 20 7.91 -14.47 -5.12
CA ASN A 20 8.38 -15.12 -3.90
C ASN A 20 7.54 -14.67 -2.69
N THR A 21 6.78 -15.59 -2.11
CA THR A 21 5.85 -15.30 -1.00
C THR A 21 6.56 -14.69 0.21
N ASN A 22 7.76 -15.18 0.57
CA ASN A 22 8.51 -14.63 1.71
C ASN A 22 8.99 -13.20 1.44
N SER A 23 9.50 -12.92 0.23
CA SER A 23 9.88 -11.57 -0.20
C SER A 23 8.67 -10.64 -0.24
N LYS A 24 7.52 -11.14 -0.70
CA LYS A 24 6.27 -10.40 -0.77
C LYS A 24 5.78 -9.97 0.61
N ILE A 25 5.80 -10.89 1.58
CA ILE A 25 5.48 -10.60 2.98
C ILE A 25 6.42 -9.52 3.53
N LYS A 26 7.73 -9.64 3.32
CA LYS A 26 8.72 -8.62 3.76
C LYS A 26 8.44 -7.24 3.16
N LEU A 27 8.13 -7.17 1.86
CA LEU A 27 7.76 -5.92 1.18
C LEU A 27 6.48 -5.33 1.79
N PHE A 28 5.48 -6.16 2.03
CA PHE A 28 4.21 -5.75 2.61
C PHE A 28 4.36 -5.14 4.02
N PHE A 29 5.18 -5.76 4.89
CA PHE A 29 5.53 -5.18 6.19
C PHE A 29 6.23 -3.82 6.06
N ARG A 30 7.14 -3.70 5.10
CA ARG A 30 7.89 -2.45 4.87
C ARG A 30 6.99 -1.33 4.37
N ILE A 31 6.05 -1.64 3.46
CA ILE A 31 5.00 -0.73 3.01
C ILE A 31 4.19 -0.25 4.21
N ASN A 32 3.71 -1.17 5.06
CA ASN A 32 2.91 -0.84 6.23
C ASN A 32 3.67 0.05 7.25
N SER A 33 4.98 -0.16 7.40
CA SER A 33 5.82 0.69 8.26
C SER A 33 5.97 2.12 7.74
N LEU A 34 5.84 2.34 6.43
CA LEU A 34 5.93 3.67 5.80
C LEU A 34 4.59 4.41 5.78
N LEU A 35 3.49 3.72 6.07
CA LEU A 35 2.17 4.35 6.16
C LEU A 35 2.05 5.18 7.44
N PRO A 36 1.37 6.35 7.38
CA PRO A 36 1.03 7.12 8.57
C PRO A 36 0.16 6.27 9.51
N LYS A 37 0.21 6.55 10.82
CA LYS A 37 -0.49 5.77 11.86
C LYS A 37 -1.96 5.47 11.52
N GLU A 38 -2.66 6.46 10.97
CA GLU A 38 -4.08 6.38 10.59
C GLU A 38 -4.35 5.45 9.40
N SER A 39 -3.34 5.19 8.56
CA SER A 39 -3.45 4.32 7.39
C SER A 39 -2.70 3.00 7.56
N LYS A 40 -2.17 2.71 8.75
CA LYS A 40 -1.52 1.42 9.01
C LYS A 40 -2.53 0.29 8.89
N ILE A 41 -2.14 -0.72 8.14
CA ILE A 41 -2.87 -1.97 7.99
C ILE A 41 -2.67 -2.78 9.28
N HIS A 42 -3.77 -3.28 9.83
CA HIS A 42 -3.70 -4.25 10.90
C HIS A 42 -3.25 -5.61 10.34
N MET A 43 -2.06 -6.04 10.73
CA MET A 43 -1.46 -7.30 10.26
C MET A 43 -1.93 -8.45 11.14
N SER A 44 -2.61 -9.43 10.55
CA SER A 44 -2.90 -10.70 11.23
C SER A 44 -1.63 -11.54 11.35
N SER A 45 -1.59 -12.43 12.34
CA SER A 45 -0.50 -13.41 12.53
C SER A 45 -0.39 -14.38 11.36
N PHE A 46 -1.51 -14.59 10.65
CA PHE A 46 -1.59 -15.43 9.46
C PHE A 46 -1.82 -14.53 8.24
N ILE A 47 -0.80 -14.40 7.40
CA ILE A 47 -0.83 -13.57 6.19
C ILE A 47 -0.72 -14.49 4.98
N THR A 48 -1.74 -14.45 4.11
CA THR A 48 -1.75 -15.16 2.84
C THR A 48 -1.47 -14.20 1.68
N ASN A 49 -1.02 -14.76 0.55
CA ASN A 49 -0.82 -13.99 -0.67
C ASN A 49 -2.10 -13.27 -1.14
N ASP A 50 -3.25 -13.93 -1.00
CA ASP A 50 -4.57 -13.37 -1.33
C ASP A 50 -4.91 -12.16 -0.45
N TYR A 51 -4.67 -12.26 0.85
CA TYR A 51 -4.85 -11.15 1.79
C TYR A 51 -3.97 -9.94 1.42
N ILE A 52 -2.69 -10.18 1.11
CA ILE A 52 -1.76 -9.11 0.69
C ILE A 52 -2.28 -8.41 -0.56
N ASN A 53 -2.67 -9.16 -1.59
CA ASN A 53 -3.18 -8.59 -2.83
C ASN A 53 -4.43 -7.75 -2.57
N LYS A 54 -5.40 -8.27 -1.81
CA LYS A 54 -6.66 -7.56 -1.49
C LYS A 54 -6.41 -6.24 -0.76
N VAL A 55 -5.47 -6.22 0.17
CA VAL A 55 -5.11 -4.99 0.90
C VAL A 55 -4.37 -4.00 0.00
N LEU A 56 -3.44 -4.46 -0.82
CA LEU A 56 -2.69 -3.59 -1.74
C LEU A 56 -3.61 -2.96 -2.80
N TYR A 57 -4.56 -3.71 -3.34
CA TYR A 57 -5.58 -3.17 -4.26
C TYR A 57 -6.41 -2.07 -3.60
N LYS A 58 -6.88 -2.28 -2.37
CA LYS A 58 -7.59 -1.25 -1.61
C LYS A 58 -6.74 -0.01 -1.36
N LEU A 59 -5.45 -0.17 -1.06
CA LEU A 59 -4.54 0.96 -0.87
C LEU A 59 -4.32 1.75 -2.17
N GLU A 60 -4.24 1.08 -3.31
CA GLU A 60 -4.12 1.70 -4.62
C GLU A 60 -5.41 2.46 -4.99
N GLU A 61 -6.57 1.87 -4.73
CA GLU A 61 -7.89 2.48 -4.96
C GLU A 61 -8.10 3.72 -4.08
N VAL A 62 -7.81 3.62 -2.77
CA VAL A 62 -7.91 4.77 -1.84
C VAL A 62 -6.98 5.90 -2.25
N GLN A 63 -5.74 5.60 -2.69
CA GLN A 63 -4.84 6.63 -3.21
C GLN A 63 -5.32 7.24 -4.54
N SER A 64 -6.00 6.46 -5.38
CA SER A 64 -6.55 6.92 -6.65
C SER A 64 -7.76 7.84 -6.43
N ILE A 65 -8.62 7.51 -5.48
CA ILE A 65 -9.76 8.34 -5.07
C ILE A 65 -9.29 9.63 -4.39
N LYS A 66 -8.27 9.56 -3.52
CA LYS A 66 -7.72 10.75 -2.84
C LYS A 66 -7.11 11.75 -3.84
N LYS A 67 -6.44 11.25 -4.88
CA LYS A 67 -5.98 12.06 -6.01
C LYS A 67 -7.15 12.71 -6.78
N MET A 68 -8.26 11.99 -6.95
CA MET A 68 -9.44 12.51 -7.64
C MET A 68 -10.12 13.63 -6.84
N SER A 69 -10.27 13.47 -5.52
CA SER A 69 -10.87 14.50 -4.65
C SER A 69 -10.00 15.76 -4.54
N GLU A 70 -8.67 15.62 -4.50
CA GLU A 70 -7.76 16.78 -4.50
C GLU A 70 -7.78 17.56 -5.83
N TYR A 71 -8.09 16.89 -6.95
CA TYR A 71 -8.24 17.54 -8.25
C TYR A 71 -9.59 18.27 -8.39
N ILE A 72 -10.66 17.74 -7.80
CA ILE A 72 -12.00 18.35 -7.82
C ILE A 72 -12.05 19.60 -6.93
N ILE A 73 -11.35 19.62 -5.79
CA ILE A 73 -11.36 20.77 -4.86
C ILE A 73 -10.47 21.94 -5.35
N LYS A 74 -9.55 21.69 -6.29
CA LYS A 74 -8.67 22.72 -6.87
C LYS A 74 -9.23 23.40 -8.13
N LYS A 75 -10.47 23.12 -8.51
CA LYS A 75 -11.15 23.68 -9.68
C LYS A 75 -12.34 24.53 -9.26
#